data_AF-A0A139MI23-F1
#
_entry.id   AF-A0A139MI23-F1
#
_cell.length_a   1.000
_cell.length_b   1.000
_cell.length_c   1.000
_cell.angle_alpha   90.00
_cell.angle_beta   90.00
_cell.angle_gamma   90.00
#
_symmetry.space_group_name_H-M   'P 1'
#
loop_
_entity.id
_entity.type
_entity.pdbx_description
1 polymer ?
#
loop_
_entity_poly.entity_id
_entity_poly.type
_entity_poly.pdbx_seq_one_letter_code
_entity_poly.pdbx_strand_id
1 'polypeptide(L)'
;MRIRWFSLVRITGLVLVLLYHYFQGVFPGGFIGVDIFFTFSGFLITSLLIDEFARNQTIDILAFLKRRFYRIVPPLGFMILVIMPFTLLIRRDFIAGIGTQVAAALGFVTNFYEMLSGGSYESQFVPHLLIHTWSLALEVHYYVLWGLAAWGLSKLSKSVAQYRGMISLASAALFLLSFFSMFIGAFISKNYSNIYFSSLTHVFPFFAGTALATFSGVGNVAVQMKKLEKMVNLKQVVAALGGSFTILILLSFILKFDSLWTYLFGFMASTLLACVMIAATRMLHDKLPDVKEPEFVNFIADTSYGVYLFHWPFYIIFTQLMSNGWAVLLTTILSFSFAALSFYILEPTLAGRQPKIMGTEMDLSSITKPVFYSFIPLTLILFSITVTAPSVGAFEESLIVNALNQADTKMQATRSHVDQTTATDYNVAAGTTMIGDSVALRSSEWLQQVIPNVQLDAIVSRNFNSGFEVYQNDISNHLLLKNVVLALGTNTVDNYEEMLNQYIENLPKGHTLILVTPYDGRTAGDSNSILVKTRQYELELAQKYDFVHVADWYQVAIDNPQIWAGTDYVHYGSDTESMKEGGLLYANTIKQALDQAEAGNVKP
;
A
#
# COMPACT_ATOMS: atom_id res chain seq x y z
N MET A 1 4.42 -23.46 25.43
CA MET A 1 3.63 -24.52 24.76
C MET A 1 3.43 -24.08 23.31
N ARG A 2 3.74 -24.93 22.31
CA ARG A 2 3.41 -24.66 20.90
C ARG A 2 1.97 -25.11 20.68
N ILE A 3 1.04 -24.17 20.49
CA ILE A 3 -0.32 -24.53 20.09
C ILE A 3 -0.29 -24.97 18.64
N ARG A 4 -0.88 -26.14 18.38
CA ARG A 4 -0.95 -26.68 17.03
C ARG A 4 -1.97 -25.90 16.19
N TRP A 5 -1.80 -25.91 14.88
CA TRP A 5 -2.68 -25.34 13.85
C TRP A 5 -2.69 -23.82 13.74
N PHE A 6 -2.02 -23.11 14.65
CA PHE A 6 -1.75 -21.66 14.48
C PHE A 6 -0.91 -21.34 13.25
N SER A 7 -0.19 -22.32 12.72
CA SER A 7 0.44 -22.28 11.40
C SER A 7 -0.52 -21.86 10.29
N LEU A 8 -1.76 -22.35 10.30
CA LEU A 8 -2.77 -22.04 9.30
C LEU A 8 -3.15 -20.56 9.29
N VAL A 9 -3.19 -19.92 10.47
CA VAL A 9 -3.44 -18.48 10.60
C VAL A 9 -2.32 -17.68 9.96
N ARG A 10 -1.07 -18.03 10.26
CA ARG A 10 0.11 -17.36 9.70
C ARG A 10 0.22 -17.56 8.19
N ILE A 11 -0.03 -18.77 7.70
CA ILE A 11 0.01 -19.08 6.27
C ILE A 11 -1.07 -18.30 5.53
N THR A 12 -2.28 -18.20 6.09
CA THR A 12 -3.35 -17.42 5.45
C THR A 12 -2.96 -15.94 5.32
N GLY A 13 -2.46 -15.33 6.40
CA GLY A 13 -1.94 -13.96 6.36
C GLY A 13 -0.84 -13.79 5.31
N LEU A 14 0.13 -14.71 5.28
CA LEU A 14 1.24 -14.67 4.32
C LEU A 14 0.73 -14.78 2.88
N VAL A 15 -0.10 -15.78 2.59
CA VAL A 15 -0.60 -16.05 1.24
C VAL A 15 -1.38 -14.85 0.72
N LEU A 16 -2.25 -14.24 1.52
CA LEU A 16 -3.01 -13.04 1.09
C LEU A 16 -2.08 -11.87 0.75
N VAL A 17 -1.05 -11.62 1.57
CA VAL A 17 -0.05 -10.57 1.30
C VAL A 17 0.73 -10.88 0.01
N LEU A 18 1.14 -12.12 -0.19
CA LEU A 18 1.88 -12.50 -1.41
C LEU A 18 1.00 -12.38 -2.66
N LEU A 19 -0.26 -12.83 -2.59
CA LEU A 19 -1.21 -12.72 -3.69
C LEU A 19 -1.48 -11.26 -4.06
N TYR A 20 -1.62 -10.38 -3.06
CA TYR A 20 -1.77 -8.94 -3.28
C TYR A 20 -0.59 -8.37 -4.05
N HIS A 21 0.64 -8.57 -3.58
CA HIS A 21 1.79 -7.95 -4.23
C HIS A 21 2.12 -8.58 -5.59
N TYR A 22 1.99 -9.90 -5.74
CA TYR A 22 2.32 -10.61 -6.98
C TYR A 22 1.26 -10.45 -8.08
N PHE A 23 0.00 -10.31 -7.68
CA PHE A 23 -1.16 -10.39 -8.59
C PHE A 23 -2.25 -9.39 -8.17
N GLN A 24 -1.87 -8.15 -7.88
CA GLN A 24 -2.76 -7.10 -7.38
C GLN A 24 -4.02 -6.90 -8.23
N GLY A 25 -3.92 -7.03 -9.56
CA GLY A 25 -5.09 -6.91 -10.45
C GLY A 25 -6.13 -8.03 -10.29
N VAL A 26 -5.74 -9.19 -9.74
CA VAL A 26 -6.65 -10.32 -9.46
C VAL A 26 -7.06 -10.35 -7.99
N PHE A 27 -6.13 -10.01 -7.09
CA PHE A 27 -6.34 -10.04 -5.63
C PHE A 27 -6.16 -8.64 -5.01
N PRO A 28 -6.96 -7.63 -5.41
CA PRO A 28 -6.79 -6.25 -4.96
C PRO A 28 -6.98 -6.11 -3.44
N GLY A 29 -7.70 -7.04 -2.81
CA GLY A 29 -7.99 -7.04 -1.38
C GLY A 29 -7.02 -7.87 -0.53
N GLY A 30 -5.98 -8.46 -1.11
CA GLY A 30 -5.07 -9.33 -0.36
C GLY A 30 -4.24 -8.60 0.70
N PHE A 31 -4.18 -7.25 0.67
CA PHE A 31 -3.55 -6.44 1.72
C PHE A 31 -4.12 -6.70 3.12
N ILE A 32 -5.35 -7.23 3.22
CA ILE A 32 -5.96 -7.62 4.51
C ILE A 32 -5.21 -8.77 5.22
N GLY A 33 -4.28 -9.43 4.53
CA GLY A 33 -3.40 -10.42 5.15
C GLY A 33 -2.56 -9.84 6.29
N VAL A 34 -2.24 -8.53 6.24
CA VAL A 34 -1.56 -7.82 7.32
C VAL A 34 -2.42 -7.77 8.59
N ASP A 35 -3.74 -7.57 8.47
CA ASP A 35 -4.66 -7.56 9.62
C ASP A 35 -4.69 -8.91 10.33
N ILE A 36 -4.62 -10.01 9.56
CA ILE A 36 -4.55 -11.36 10.14
C ILE A 36 -3.29 -11.49 11.00
N PHE A 37 -2.15 -10.96 10.54
CA PHE A 37 -0.93 -10.93 11.33
C PHE A 37 -1.07 -10.06 12.57
N PHE A 38 -1.64 -8.86 12.45
CA PHE A 38 -1.88 -7.95 13.58
C PHE A 38 -2.80 -8.57 14.63
N THR A 39 -3.93 -9.15 14.24
CA THR A 39 -4.84 -9.86 15.14
C THR A 39 -4.16 -11.06 15.80
N PHE A 40 -3.43 -11.86 15.03
CA PHE A 40 -2.72 -13.01 15.58
C PHE A 40 -1.62 -12.60 16.58
N SER A 41 -0.90 -11.52 16.27
CA SER A 41 0.16 -10.94 17.09
C SER A 41 -0.40 -10.41 18.41
N GLY A 42 -1.48 -9.63 18.35
CA GLY A 42 -2.21 -9.15 19.53
C GLY A 42 -2.68 -10.28 20.44
N PHE A 43 -3.25 -11.32 19.85
CA PHE A 43 -3.67 -12.53 20.57
C PHE A 43 -2.50 -13.25 21.26
N LEU A 44 -1.41 -13.50 20.53
CA LEU A 44 -0.30 -14.31 21.03
C LEU A 44 0.45 -13.59 22.15
N ILE A 45 0.77 -12.30 21.97
CA ILE A 45 1.50 -11.52 22.98
C ILE A 45 0.69 -11.43 24.27
N THR A 46 -0.59 -11.05 24.16
CA THR A 46 -1.46 -10.91 25.34
C THR A 46 -1.64 -12.25 26.06
N SER A 47 -1.82 -13.35 25.31
CA SER A 47 -1.94 -14.68 25.92
C SER A 47 -0.68 -15.08 26.69
N LEU A 48 0.51 -14.80 26.16
CA LEU A 48 1.77 -15.09 26.83
C LEU A 48 1.98 -14.26 28.11
N LEU A 49 1.57 -12.98 28.09
CA LEU A 49 1.62 -12.11 29.27
C LEU A 49 0.64 -12.56 30.36
N ILE A 50 -0.58 -12.98 29.97
CA ILE A 50 -1.55 -13.57 30.88
C ILE A 50 -1.02 -14.87 31.49
N ASP A 51 -0.39 -15.75 30.69
CA ASP A 51 0.21 -16.99 31.17
C ASP A 51 1.40 -16.75 32.11
N GLU A 52 2.20 -15.72 31.85
CA GLU A 52 3.30 -15.31 32.73
C GLU A 52 2.77 -14.78 34.06
N PHE A 53 1.80 -13.86 34.03
CA PHE A 53 1.15 -13.35 35.24
C PHE A 53 0.43 -14.45 36.03
N ALA A 54 -0.24 -15.38 35.35
CA ALA A 54 -0.90 -16.50 36.02
C ALA A 54 0.08 -17.40 36.79
N ARG A 55 1.29 -17.58 36.28
CA ARG A 55 2.34 -18.39 36.95
C ARG A 55 3.07 -17.63 38.04
N ASN A 56 3.46 -16.39 37.77
CA ASN A 56 4.43 -15.66 38.58
C ASN A 56 3.84 -14.48 39.37
N GLN A 57 2.55 -14.15 39.15
CA GLN A 57 1.88 -12.93 39.65
C GLN A 57 2.61 -11.63 39.31
N THR A 58 3.54 -11.69 38.37
CA THR A 58 4.40 -10.61 37.92
C THR A 58 4.77 -10.85 36.47
N ILE A 59 5.13 -9.78 35.76
CA ILE A 59 5.58 -9.82 34.36
C ILE A 59 7.00 -9.25 34.31
N ASP A 60 7.92 -10.03 33.75
CA ASP A 60 9.26 -9.58 33.40
C ASP A 60 9.25 -8.91 32.02
N ILE A 61 8.99 -7.61 32.05
CA ILE A 61 8.89 -6.79 30.84
C ILE A 61 10.23 -6.72 30.08
N LEU A 62 11.36 -6.75 30.78
CA LEU A 62 12.68 -6.70 30.13
C LEU A 62 12.96 -8.02 29.40
N ALA A 63 12.66 -9.16 30.02
CA ALA A 63 12.78 -10.45 29.34
C ALA A 63 11.79 -10.55 28.17
N PHE A 64 10.58 -10.01 28.30
CA PHE A 64 9.63 -9.91 27.20
C PHE A 64 10.20 -9.12 26.01
N LEU A 65 10.65 -7.88 26.24
CA LEU A 65 11.20 -7.02 25.20
C LEU A 65 12.46 -7.62 24.56
N LYS A 66 13.35 -8.23 25.36
CA LYS A 66 14.52 -8.97 24.83
C LYS A 66 14.10 -10.08 23.86
N ARG A 67 13.11 -10.91 24.23
CA ARG A 67 12.60 -11.97 23.35
C ARG A 67 12.01 -11.43 22.05
N ARG A 68 11.39 -10.25 22.08
CA ARG A 68 10.86 -9.60 20.87
C ARG A 68 11.99 -9.03 20.02
N PHE A 69 12.95 -8.35 20.63
CA PHE A 69 14.12 -7.80 19.94
C PHE A 69 14.87 -8.87 19.13
N TYR A 70 15.25 -9.97 19.77
CA TYR A 70 15.98 -11.07 19.10
C TYR A 70 15.14 -11.81 18.04
N ARG A 71 13.81 -11.67 18.06
CA ARG A 71 12.93 -12.25 17.04
C ARG A 71 12.77 -11.34 15.82
N ILE A 72 12.85 -10.03 16.01
CA ILE A 72 12.47 -9.05 14.98
C ILE A 72 13.69 -8.47 14.30
N VAL A 73 14.64 -7.96 15.09
CA VAL A 73 15.74 -7.12 14.60
C VAL A 73 16.75 -7.91 13.77
N PRO A 74 17.20 -9.12 14.18
CA PRO A 74 18.19 -9.83 13.38
C PRO A 74 17.71 -10.24 11.98
N PRO A 75 16.50 -10.80 11.79
CA PRO A 75 16.00 -11.08 10.45
C PRO A 75 15.82 -9.82 9.59
N LEU A 76 15.40 -8.69 10.18
CA LEU A 76 15.29 -7.41 9.48
C LEU A 76 16.66 -6.92 8.99
N GLY A 77 17.66 -6.88 9.88
CA GLY A 77 19.03 -6.49 9.51
C GLY A 77 19.62 -7.43 8.47
N PHE A 78 19.39 -8.74 8.60
CA PHE A 78 19.81 -9.71 7.59
C PHE A 78 19.15 -9.47 6.24
N MET A 79 17.84 -9.19 6.21
CA MET A 79 17.15 -8.86 4.97
C MET A 79 17.75 -7.63 4.30
N ILE A 80 17.93 -6.53 5.05
CA ILE A 80 18.54 -5.31 4.52
C ILE A 80 19.91 -5.63 3.90
N LEU A 81 20.79 -6.31 4.64
CA LEU A 81 22.14 -6.65 4.14
C LEU A 81 22.10 -7.49 2.85
N VAL A 82 21.17 -8.45 2.76
CA VAL A 82 21.05 -9.33 1.59
C VAL A 82 20.47 -8.62 0.38
N ILE A 83 19.49 -7.72 0.56
CA ILE A 83 18.87 -7.03 -0.58
C ILE A 83 19.79 -5.98 -1.21
N MET A 84 20.71 -5.37 -0.42
CA MET A 84 21.52 -4.25 -0.88
C MET A 84 22.35 -4.54 -2.15
N PRO A 85 23.09 -5.66 -2.26
CA PRO A 85 23.79 -5.98 -3.51
C PRO A 85 22.88 -6.08 -4.74
N PHE A 86 21.63 -6.55 -4.56
CA PHE A 86 20.69 -6.69 -5.67
C PHE A 86 20.17 -5.35 -6.18
N THR A 87 20.22 -4.29 -5.38
CA THR A 87 19.78 -2.97 -5.82
C THR A 87 20.73 -2.33 -6.85
N LEU A 88 21.95 -2.86 -6.99
CA LEU A 88 22.89 -2.47 -8.05
C LEU A 88 22.42 -2.88 -9.45
N LEU A 89 21.40 -3.76 -9.54
CA LEU A 89 20.88 -4.26 -10.81
C LEU A 89 19.77 -3.36 -11.39
N ILE A 90 19.20 -2.46 -10.61
CA ILE A 90 18.01 -1.68 -10.99
C ILE A 90 18.31 -0.18 -11.16
N ARG A 91 17.33 0.56 -11.70
CA ARG A 91 17.45 2.02 -11.91
C ARG A 91 17.68 2.75 -10.59
N ARG A 92 18.45 3.84 -10.65
CA ARG A 92 18.83 4.63 -9.46
C ARG A 92 17.63 5.30 -8.77
N ASP A 93 16.52 5.51 -9.46
CA ASP A 93 15.30 6.07 -8.86
C ASP A 93 14.76 5.19 -7.73
N PHE A 94 14.81 3.86 -7.85
CA PHE A 94 14.30 2.93 -6.83
C PHE A 94 15.14 2.90 -5.55
N ILE A 95 16.39 3.35 -5.63
CA ILE A 95 17.29 3.46 -4.48
C ILE A 95 17.39 4.91 -3.99
N ALA A 96 16.63 5.83 -4.55
CA ALA A 96 16.58 7.20 -4.07
C ALA A 96 16.13 7.21 -2.59
N GLY A 97 16.87 7.93 -1.75
CA GLY A 97 16.58 7.97 -0.31
C GLY A 97 16.71 6.61 0.40
N ILE A 98 17.42 5.61 -0.17
CA ILE A 98 17.53 4.28 0.46
C ILE A 98 18.11 4.36 1.88
N GLY A 99 18.99 5.34 2.16
CA GLY A 99 19.52 5.59 3.50
C GLY A 99 18.44 5.96 4.51
N THR A 100 17.50 6.84 4.15
CA THR A 100 16.37 7.20 5.01
C THR A 100 15.39 6.05 5.14
N GLN A 101 15.15 5.26 4.09
CA GLN A 101 14.35 4.04 4.16
C GLN A 101 14.95 3.01 5.13
N VAL A 102 16.27 2.76 5.06
CA VAL A 102 16.98 1.86 5.97
C VAL A 102 16.92 2.37 7.42
N ALA A 103 17.15 3.67 7.62
CA ALA A 103 17.05 4.28 8.93
C ALA A 103 15.62 4.18 9.51
N ALA A 104 14.59 4.40 8.69
CA ALA A 104 13.20 4.29 9.09
C ALA A 104 12.81 2.84 9.43
N ALA A 105 13.26 1.86 8.63
CA ALA A 105 13.03 0.44 8.89
C ALA A 105 13.69 -0.02 10.20
N LEU A 106 14.97 0.32 10.41
CA LEU A 106 15.70 -0.03 11.64
C LEU A 106 15.20 0.74 12.87
N GLY A 107 14.72 1.97 12.67
CA GLY A 107 14.10 2.79 13.70
C GLY A 107 12.65 2.42 14.02
N PHE A 108 12.04 1.51 13.24
CA PHE A 108 10.62 1.16 13.32
C PHE A 108 9.69 2.37 13.15
N VAL A 109 10.00 3.26 12.20
CA VAL A 109 9.23 4.48 11.91
C VAL A 109 8.86 4.63 10.43
N THR A 110 8.97 3.56 9.64
CA THR A 110 8.61 3.57 8.20
C THR A 110 7.20 4.10 7.97
N ASN A 111 6.24 3.74 8.82
CA ASN A 111 4.86 4.23 8.67
C ASN A 111 4.74 5.77 8.79
N PHE A 112 5.58 6.41 9.61
CA PHE A 112 5.62 7.87 9.69
C PHE A 112 6.39 8.48 8.53
N TYR A 113 7.49 7.85 8.12
CA TYR A 113 8.26 8.26 6.95
C TYR A 113 7.37 8.32 5.70
N GLU A 114 6.63 7.24 5.41
CA GLU A 114 5.74 7.17 4.24
C GLU A 114 4.59 8.19 4.30
N MET A 115 4.01 8.40 5.48
CA MET A 115 2.95 9.40 5.67
C MET A 115 3.48 10.83 5.47
N LEU A 116 4.72 11.11 5.86
CA LEU A 116 5.37 12.42 5.66
C LEU A 116 5.84 12.61 4.21
N SER A 117 6.23 11.54 3.52
CA SER A 117 6.54 11.57 2.09
C SER A 117 5.31 11.84 1.21
N GLY A 118 4.09 11.64 1.74
CA GLY A 118 2.84 12.00 1.08
C GLY A 118 2.42 11.09 -0.08
N GLY A 119 3.17 10.02 -0.33
CA GLY A 119 2.87 9.04 -1.37
C GLY A 119 1.59 8.24 -1.11
N SER A 120 1.00 7.69 -2.17
CA SER A 120 -0.02 6.66 -2.05
C SER A 120 0.64 5.32 -1.70
N TYR A 121 0.01 4.44 -0.93
CA TYR A 121 0.53 3.08 -0.72
C TYR A 121 0.48 2.26 -2.01
N GLU A 122 -0.52 2.50 -2.86
CA GLU A 122 -0.83 1.64 -4.01
C GLU A 122 -0.40 2.24 -5.36
N SER A 123 -0.38 3.57 -5.48
CA SER A 123 -0.14 4.28 -6.75
C SER A 123 1.20 5.02 -6.81
N GLN A 124 2.29 4.38 -6.37
CA GLN A 124 3.65 4.92 -6.51
C GLN A 124 4.28 4.49 -7.84
N PHE A 125 4.78 5.46 -8.60
CA PHE A 125 5.57 5.22 -9.81
C PHE A 125 6.87 4.46 -9.54
N VAL A 126 7.52 4.84 -8.45
CA VAL A 126 8.79 4.28 -7.99
C VAL A 126 8.59 3.91 -6.52
N PRO A 127 8.06 2.70 -6.25
CA PRO A 127 7.81 2.27 -4.90
C PRO A 127 9.09 2.18 -4.07
N HIS A 128 9.04 2.67 -2.83
CA HIS A 128 10.11 2.47 -1.87
C HIS A 128 10.37 0.97 -1.61
N LEU A 129 11.63 0.55 -1.68
CA LEU A 129 12.04 -0.85 -1.51
C LEU A 129 11.71 -1.41 -0.12
N LEU A 130 11.63 -0.56 0.90
CA LEU A 130 11.37 -0.96 2.27
C LEU A 130 10.00 -0.52 2.80
N ILE A 131 9.08 -0.08 1.92
CA ILE A 131 7.77 0.44 2.34
C ILE A 131 7.02 -0.55 3.24
N HIS A 132 7.01 -1.84 2.90
CA HIS A 132 6.29 -2.91 3.63
C HIS A 132 6.71 -3.07 5.10
N THR A 133 7.84 -2.47 5.51
CA THR A 133 8.27 -2.41 6.91
C THR A 133 7.41 -1.46 7.76
N TRP A 134 6.48 -0.70 7.15
CA TRP A 134 5.47 0.08 7.86
C TRP A 134 4.64 -0.78 8.81
N SER A 135 4.25 -2.00 8.41
CA SER A 135 3.43 -2.89 9.25
C SER A 135 4.25 -3.44 10.42
N LEU A 136 5.54 -3.67 10.19
CA LEU A 136 6.49 -4.06 11.22
C LEU A 136 6.69 -2.94 12.26
N ALA A 137 6.72 -1.68 11.82
CA ALA A 137 6.74 -0.53 12.71
C ALA A 137 5.52 -0.51 13.64
N LEU A 138 4.31 -0.69 13.10
CA LEU A 138 3.09 -0.80 13.90
C LEU A 138 3.14 -1.97 14.89
N GLU A 139 3.67 -3.12 14.47
CA GLU A 139 3.83 -4.28 15.33
C GLU A 139 4.80 -4.02 16.50
N VAL A 140 5.92 -3.32 16.25
CA VAL A 140 6.86 -2.94 17.32
C VAL A 140 6.27 -1.86 18.23
N HIS A 141 5.57 -0.85 17.69
CA HIS A 141 4.84 0.13 18.49
C HIS A 141 3.85 -0.56 19.44
N TYR A 142 3.08 -1.50 18.92
CA TYR A 142 2.18 -2.32 19.71
C TYR A 142 2.93 -3.11 20.80
N TYR A 143 4.01 -3.82 20.46
CA TYR A 143 4.77 -4.60 21.45
C TYR A 143 5.31 -3.76 22.60
N VAL A 144 5.83 -2.57 22.32
CA VAL A 144 6.37 -1.69 23.35
C VAL A 144 5.24 -1.07 24.17
N LEU A 145 4.29 -0.39 23.51
CA LEU A 145 3.24 0.37 24.20
C LEU A 145 2.28 -0.55 24.94
N TRP A 146 1.79 -1.60 24.27
CA TRP A 146 0.90 -2.56 24.90
C TRP A 146 1.61 -3.44 25.93
N GLY A 147 2.86 -3.83 25.68
CA GLY A 147 3.66 -4.56 26.66
C GLY A 147 3.80 -3.79 27.98
N LEU A 148 4.09 -2.48 27.91
CA LEU A 148 4.16 -1.59 29.07
C LEU A 148 2.78 -1.39 29.73
N ALA A 149 1.72 -1.18 28.95
CA ALA A 149 0.37 -1.04 29.47
C ALA A 149 -0.09 -2.32 30.19
N ALA A 150 0.05 -3.47 29.57
CA ALA A 150 -0.30 -4.77 30.14
C ALA A 150 0.55 -5.09 31.39
N TRP A 151 1.83 -4.71 31.43
CA TRP A 151 2.65 -4.78 32.63
C TRP A 151 2.13 -3.86 33.74
N GLY A 152 1.77 -2.61 33.42
CA GLY A 152 1.19 -1.67 34.38
C GLY A 152 -0.13 -2.17 34.97
N LEU A 153 -1.03 -2.69 34.12
CA LEU A 153 -2.29 -3.33 34.56
C LEU A 153 -2.04 -4.54 35.46
N SER A 154 -0.94 -5.27 35.25
CA SER A 154 -0.59 -6.41 36.09
C SER A 154 -0.21 -5.97 37.51
N LYS A 155 0.36 -4.78 37.69
CA LYS A 155 0.68 -4.22 39.02
C LYS A 155 -0.55 -3.82 39.82
N LEU A 156 -1.64 -3.48 39.12
CA LEU A 156 -2.93 -3.12 39.73
C LEU A 156 -3.81 -4.35 40.02
N SER A 157 -3.46 -5.49 39.43
CA SER A 157 -4.26 -6.70 39.49
C SER A 157 -3.85 -7.59 40.67
N LYS A 158 -4.84 -8.01 41.47
CA LYS A 158 -4.65 -8.94 42.59
C LYS A 158 -4.93 -10.40 42.23
N SER A 159 -5.52 -10.64 41.07
CA SER A 159 -5.87 -11.97 40.58
C SER A 159 -5.81 -12.04 39.06
N VAL A 160 -5.68 -13.26 38.52
CA VAL A 160 -5.70 -13.50 37.07
C VAL A 160 -7.03 -13.08 36.45
N ALA A 161 -8.15 -13.29 37.14
CA ALA A 161 -9.47 -12.88 36.65
C ALA A 161 -9.58 -11.35 36.53
N GLN A 162 -9.11 -10.62 37.55
CA GLN A 162 -9.06 -9.16 37.50
C GLN A 162 -8.15 -8.67 36.36
N TYR A 163 -6.98 -9.29 36.21
CA TYR A 163 -6.04 -8.94 35.15
C TYR A 163 -6.63 -9.13 33.74
N ARG A 164 -7.30 -10.26 33.50
CA ARG A 164 -8.01 -10.52 32.24
C ARG A 164 -9.12 -9.49 31.99
N GLY A 165 -9.89 -9.15 33.03
CA GLY A 165 -10.95 -8.14 32.93
C GLY A 165 -10.41 -6.75 32.58
N MET A 166 -9.33 -6.32 33.23
CA MET A 166 -8.67 -5.04 32.95
C MET A 166 -8.09 -4.99 31.53
N ILE A 167 -7.41 -6.06 31.09
CA ILE A 167 -6.95 -6.16 29.70
C ILE A 167 -8.14 -6.09 28.74
N SER A 168 -9.20 -6.86 28.99
CA SER A 168 -10.36 -6.92 28.10
C SER A 168 -10.98 -5.53 27.94
N LEU A 169 -11.17 -4.80 29.03
CA LEU A 169 -11.74 -3.46 29.01
C LEU A 169 -10.83 -2.46 28.28
N ALA A 170 -9.53 -2.45 28.59
CA ALA A 170 -8.57 -1.57 27.93
C ALA A 170 -8.47 -1.87 26.42
N SER A 171 -8.45 -3.15 26.05
CA SER A 171 -8.41 -3.58 24.65
C SER A 171 -9.67 -3.22 23.90
N ALA A 172 -10.86 -3.35 24.50
CA ALA A 172 -12.11 -2.95 23.89
C ALA A 172 -12.15 -1.43 23.66
N ALA A 173 -11.70 -0.63 24.64
CA ALA A 173 -11.64 0.82 24.49
C ALA A 173 -10.67 1.24 23.36
N LEU A 174 -9.47 0.67 23.31
CA LEU A 174 -8.47 0.98 22.28
C LEU A 174 -8.88 0.47 20.89
N PHE A 175 -9.54 -0.68 20.82
CA PHE A 175 -10.15 -1.19 19.60
C PHE A 175 -11.19 -0.21 19.05
N LEU A 176 -12.16 0.21 19.87
CA LEU A 176 -13.21 1.13 19.44
C LEU A 176 -12.63 2.48 19.04
N LEU A 177 -11.71 3.03 19.84
CA LEU A 177 -11.05 4.29 19.52
C LEU A 177 -10.35 4.22 18.16
N SER A 178 -9.54 3.18 17.93
CA SER A 178 -8.78 3.02 16.69
C SER A 178 -9.68 2.77 15.48
N PHE A 179 -10.65 1.84 15.60
CA PHE A 179 -11.61 1.54 14.54
C PHE A 179 -12.45 2.77 14.17
N PHE A 180 -13.03 3.48 15.15
CA PHE A 180 -13.82 4.68 14.85
C PHE A 180 -12.96 5.81 14.30
N SER A 181 -11.69 5.92 14.71
CA SER A 181 -10.77 6.87 14.09
C SER A 181 -10.55 6.56 12.61
N MET A 182 -10.39 5.28 12.23
CA MET A 182 -10.34 4.88 10.81
C MET A 182 -11.67 5.13 10.10
N PHE A 183 -12.77 4.71 10.68
CA PHE A 183 -14.12 4.83 10.11
C PHE A 183 -14.46 6.29 9.81
N ILE A 184 -14.27 7.19 10.77
CA ILE A 184 -14.51 8.63 10.60
C ILE A 184 -13.45 9.22 9.65
N GLY A 185 -12.19 8.83 9.81
CA GLY A 185 -11.09 9.29 8.96
C GLY A 185 -11.30 8.96 7.48
N ALA A 186 -11.98 7.86 7.15
CA ALA A 186 -12.28 7.47 5.77
C ALA A 186 -13.27 8.41 5.06
N PHE A 187 -14.11 9.15 5.79
CA PHE A 187 -14.98 10.16 5.19
C PHE A 187 -14.28 11.49 4.93
N ILE A 188 -13.17 11.75 5.63
CA ILE A 188 -12.51 13.06 5.66
C ILE A 188 -11.18 13.04 4.90
N SER A 189 -10.53 11.87 4.83
CA SER A 189 -9.20 11.76 4.24
C SER A 189 -9.24 11.89 2.72
N LYS A 190 -8.42 12.80 2.18
CA LYS A 190 -8.15 12.90 0.74
C LYS A 190 -7.20 11.81 0.22
N ASN A 191 -6.43 11.15 1.11
CA ASN A 191 -5.52 10.06 0.78
C ASN A 191 -5.66 8.94 1.83
N TYR A 192 -6.19 7.79 1.43
CA TYR A 192 -6.41 6.69 2.36
C TYR A 192 -5.12 6.06 2.92
N SER A 193 -3.98 6.29 2.28
CA SER A 193 -2.66 5.83 2.77
C SER A 193 -2.33 6.41 4.14
N ASN A 194 -2.76 7.64 4.44
CA ASN A 194 -2.52 8.28 5.74
C ASN A 194 -3.25 7.56 6.87
N ILE A 195 -4.50 7.13 6.65
CA ILE A 195 -5.25 6.35 7.64
C ILE A 195 -4.87 4.86 7.63
N TYR A 196 -4.25 4.37 6.56
CA TYR A 196 -3.74 3.00 6.48
C TYR A 196 -2.40 2.84 7.21
N PHE A 197 -1.46 3.79 7.08
CA PHE A 197 -0.17 3.75 7.77
C PHE A 197 -0.23 4.22 9.23
N SER A 198 -1.31 4.89 9.64
CA SER A 198 -1.37 5.50 10.95
C SER A 198 -1.44 4.46 12.08
N SER A 199 -0.56 4.63 13.07
CA SER A 199 -0.54 3.85 14.31
C SER A 199 -1.76 4.11 15.20
N LEU A 200 -2.59 5.11 14.88
CA LEU A 200 -3.84 5.41 15.60
C LEU A 200 -5.05 4.72 14.96
N THR A 201 -5.17 4.78 13.64
CA THR A 201 -6.35 4.31 12.91
C THR A 201 -6.28 2.82 12.58
N HIS A 202 -5.10 2.27 12.29
CA HIS A 202 -4.96 0.90 11.77
C HIS A 202 -4.46 -0.12 12.81
N VAL A 203 -4.38 0.26 14.09
CA VAL A 203 -3.89 -0.63 15.18
C VAL A 203 -5.01 -1.49 15.80
N PHE A 204 -6.28 -1.22 15.51
CA PHE A 204 -7.41 -1.97 16.08
C PHE A 204 -7.34 -3.49 15.90
N PRO A 205 -6.80 -4.09 14.81
CA PRO A 205 -6.75 -5.55 14.68
C PRO A 205 -5.95 -6.21 15.80
N PHE A 206 -4.88 -5.58 16.29
CA PHE A 206 -4.13 -6.05 17.45
C PHE A 206 -5.01 -6.14 18.70
N PHE A 207 -5.85 -5.13 18.93
CA PHE A 207 -6.71 -5.07 20.11
C PHE A 207 -7.87 -6.06 20.03
N ALA A 208 -8.37 -6.39 18.84
CA ALA A 208 -9.31 -7.51 18.66
C ALA A 208 -8.67 -8.84 19.08
N GLY A 209 -7.43 -9.08 18.65
CA GLY A 209 -6.65 -10.23 19.06
C GLY A 209 -6.43 -10.29 20.57
N THR A 210 -6.11 -9.16 21.19
CA THR A 210 -5.95 -9.02 22.65
C THR A 210 -7.24 -9.31 23.41
N ALA A 211 -8.38 -8.80 22.94
CA ALA A 211 -9.67 -9.13 23.53
C ALA A 211 -9.92 -10.64 23.45
N LEU A 212 -9.67 -11.26 22.29
CA LEU A 212 -9.78 -12.70 22.11
C LEU A 212 -8.84 -13.48 23.05
N ALA A 213 -7.63 -12.99 23.31
CA ALA A 213 -6.69 -13.63 24.24
C ALA A 213 -7.25 -13.70 25.68
N THR A 214 -7.98 -12.67 26.13
CA THR A 214 -8.62 -12.69 27.46
C THR A 214 -9.75 -13.70 27.56
N PHE A 215 -10.34 -14.11 26.44
CA PHE A 215 -11.38 -15.14 26.39
C PHE A 215 -10.76 -16.53 26.17
N SER A 216 -10.03 -16.72 25.09
CA SER A 216 -9.49 -18.01 24.67
C SER A 216 -8.28 -18.45 25.49
N GLY A 217 -7.29 -17.58 25.67
CA GLY A 217 -5.99 -17.92 26.27
C GLY A 217 -5.19 -18.97 25.48
N VAL A 218 -4.00 -19.30 26.00
CA VAL A 218 -3.08 -20.33 25.47
C VAL A 218 -2.82 -21.40 26.52
N GLY A 219 -2.08 -21.09 27.59
CA GLY A 219 -1.88 -22.00 28.73
C GLY A 219 -2.96 -21.84 29.80
N ASN A 220 -3.35 -20.60 30.09
CA ASN A 220 -4.43 -20.25 31.00
C ASN A 220 -5.70 -19.97 30.19
N VAL A 221 -6.58 -20.96 30.09
CA VAL A 221 -7.83 -20.89 29.33
C VAL A 221 -8.98 -20.45 30.24
N ALA A 222 -9.77 -19.46 29.81
CA ALA A 222 -10.91 -18.99 30.60
C ALA A 222 -12.02 -20.05 30.71
N VAL A 223 -12.82 -19.97 31.77
CA VAL A 223 -13.90 -20.92 32.04
C VAL A 223 -14.94 -20.93 30.90
N GLN A 224 -15.24 -19.77 30.34
CA GLN A 224 -16.20 -19.61 29.25
C GLN A 224 -15.73 -20.31 27.97
N MET A 225 -14.44 -20.21 27.64
CA MET A 225 -13.87 -20.89 26.49
C MET A 225 -13.93 -22.42 26.65
N LYS A 226 -13.61 -22.94 27.85
CA LYS A 226 -13.77 -24.38 28.15
C LYS A 226 -15.22 -24.85 28.02
N LYS A 227 -16.19 -24.01 28.37
CA LYS A 227 -17.62 -24.31 28.16
C LYS A 227 -17.96 -24.36 26.66
N LEU A 228 -17.50 -23.38 25.89
CA LEU A 228 -17.69 -23.32 24.45
C LEU A 228 -17.10 -24.55 23.75
N GLU A 229 -15.88 -24.96 24.10
CA GLU A 229 -15.22 -26.16 23.55
C GLU A 229 -16.00 -27.45 23.76
N LYS A 230 -16.71 -27.57 24.88
CA LYS A 230 -17.58 -28.72 25.17
C LYS A 230 -18.86 -28.69 24.35
N MET A 231 -19.38 -27.50 24.04
CA MET A 231 -20.61 -27.33 23.26
C MET A 231 -20.39 -27.52 21.76
N VAL A 232 -19.23 -27.11 21.25
CA VAL A 232 -18.91 -27.13 19.82
C VAL A 232 -18.23 -28.44 19.44
N ASN A 233 -18.68 -29.10 18.38
CA ASN A 233 -18.08 -30.35 17.89
C ASN A 233 -16.94 -30.10 16.88
N LEU A 234 -16.16 -31.13 16.55
CA LEU A 234 -15.02 -31.01 15.62
C LEU A 234 -15.45 -30.53 14.23
N LYS A 235 -16.59 -30.98 13.70
CA LYS A 235 -17.09 -30.56 12.38
C LYS A 235 -17.39 -29.06 12.34
N GLN A 236 -17.98 -28.51 13.40
CA GLN A 236 -18.22 -27.07 13.53
C GLN A 236 -16.92 -26.27 13.63
N VAL A 237 -15.90 -26.78 14.34
CA VAL A 237 -14.58 -26.14 14.40
C VAL A 237 -13.92 -26.11 13.02
N VAL A 238 -13.93 -27.23 12.29
CA VAL A 238 -13.37 -27.31 10.93
C VAL A 238 -14.17 -26.45 9.96
N ALA A 239 -15.50 -26.41 10.07
CA ALA A 239 -16.36 -25.55 9.25
C ALA A 239 -16.11 -24.06 9.53
N ALA A 240 -15.93 -23.66 10.79
CA ALA A 240 -15.59 -22.29 11.15
C ALA A 240 -14.22 -21.89 10.58
N LEU A 241 -13.21 -22.76 10.69
CA LEU A 241 -11.87 -22.56 10.13
C LEU A 241 -11.88 -22.46 8.60
N GLY A 242 -12.50 -23.43 7.92
CA GLY A 242 -12.60 -23.45 6.46
C GLY A 242 -13.47 -22.30 5.93
N GLY A 243 -14.56 -21.98 6.63
CA GLY A 243 -15.43 -20.86 6.32
C GLY A 243 -14.73 -19.52 6.46
N SER A 244 -14.02 -19.28 7.56
CA SER A 244 -13.25 -18.04 7.74
C SER A 244 -12.15 -17.89 6.69
N PHE A 245 -11.42 -18.96 6.38
CA PHE A 245 -10.41 -18.97 5.32
C PHE A 245 -11.03 -18.65 3.95
N THR A 246 -12.14 -19.30 3.61
CA THR A 246 -12.82 -19.09 2.32
C THR A 246 -13.32 -17.66 2.19
N ILE A 247 -13.94 -17.10 3.22
CA ILE A 247 -14.44 -15.72 3.19
C ILE A 247 -13.27 -14.73 3.10
N LEU A 248 -12.15 -14.96 3.80
CA LEU A 248 -10.96 -14.13 3.67
C LEU A 248 -10.39 -14.14 2.24
N ILE A 249 -10.36 -15.31 1.59
CA ILE A 249 -9.99 -15.42 0.17
C ILE A 249 -10.99 -14.67 -0.71
N LEU A 250 -12.30 -14.79 -0.47
CA LEU A 250 -13.31 -14.04 -1.24
C LEU A 250 -13.15 -12.53 -1.07
N LEU A 251 -12.89 -12.04 0.14
CA LEU A 251 -12.63 -10.61 0.39
C LEU A 251 -11.40 -10.13 -0.39
N SER A 252 -10.40 -10.99 -0.62
CA SER A 252 -9.21 -10.62 -1.39
C SER A 252 -9.49 -10.32 -2.87
N PHE A 253 -10.60 -10.82 -3.43
CA PHE A 253 -11.04 -10.48 -4.79
C PHE A 253 -11.90 -9.22 -4.85
N ILE A 254 -12.54 -8.84 -3.74
CA ILE A 254 -13.63 -7.86 -3.72
C ILE A 254 -13.17 -6.51 -3.18
N LEU A 255 -12.38 -6.52 -2.10
CA LEU A 255 -11.95 -5.28 -1.45
C LEU A 255 -10.91 -4.58 -2.35
N LYS A 256 -11.08 -3.28 -2.54
CA LYS A 256 -10.12 -2.42 -3.23
C LYS A 256 -9.57 -1.38 -2.25
N PHE A 257 -8.30 -1.06 -2.36
CA PHE A 257 -7.65 -0.14 -1.43
C PHE A 257 -8.21 1.28 -1.53
N ASP A 258 -8.63 1.72 -2.71
CA ASP A 258 -9.25 3.02 -2.95
C ASP A 258 -10.76 3.08 -2.62
N SER A 259 -11.35 1.99 -2.11
CA SER A 259 -12.78 1.94 -1.81
C SER A 259 -13.09 2.36 -0.37
N LEU A 260 -14.05 3.27 -0.21
CA LEU A 260 -14.59 3.65 1.10
C LEU A 260 -15.07 2.43 1.90
N TRP A 261 -15.70 1.44 1.25
CA TRP A 261 -16.22 0.23 1.90
C TRP A 261 -15.14 -0.59 2.61
N THR A 262 -13.91 -0.56 2.10
CA THR A 262 -12.76 -1.23 2.71
C THR A 262 -12.47 -0.70 4.11
N TYR A 263 -12.52 0.61 4.30
CA TYR A 263 -12.23 1.27 5.58
C TYR A 263 -13.41 1.26 6.55
N LEU A 264 -14.64 1.25 6.04
CA LEU A 264 -15.84 1.20 6.89
C LEU A 264 -16.10 -0.21 7.42
N PHE A 265 -15.91 -1.24 6.58
CA PHE A 265 -16.32 -2.62 6.91
C PHE A 265 -15.30 -3.69 6.53
N GLY A 266 -14.51 -3.48 5.47
CA GLY A 266 -13.56 -4.48 4.97
C GLY A 266 -12.54 -4.94 6.02
N PHE A 267 -11.80 -3.99 6.60
CA PHE A 267 -10.80 -4.30 7.64
C PHE A 267 -11.41 -4.84 8.94
N MET A 268 -12.62 -4.40 9.30
CA MET A 268 -13.36 -4.96 10.43
C MET A 268 -13.73 -6.43 10.16
N ALA A 269 -14.25 -6.73 8.97
CA ALA A 269 -14.62 -8.08 8.58
C ALA A 269 -13.40 -9.03 8.57
N SER A 270 -12.27 -8.61 7.97
CA SER A 270 -11.03 -9.41 7.96
C SER A 270 -10.53 -9.69 9.39
N THR A 271 -10.54 -8.68 10.26
CA THR A 271 -10.15 -8.78 11.68
C THR A 271 -11.04 -9.78 12.44
N LEU A 272 -12.36 -9.72 12.25
CA LEU A 272 -13.29 -10.64 12.91
C LEU A 272 -13.13 -12.08 12.40
N LEU A 273 -12.92 -12.26 11.10
CA LEU A 273 -12.64 -13.57 10.50
C LEU A 273 -11.31 -14.14 11.00
N ALA A 274 -10.28 -13.30 11.17
CA ALA A 274 -9.03 -13.70 11.80
C ALA A 274 -9.26 -14.17 13.24
N CYS A 275 -10.06 -13.45 14.03
CA CYS A 275 -10.45 -13.89 15.38
C CYS A 275 -11.15 -15.25 15.40
N VAL A 276 -12.09 -15.48 14.48
CA VAL A 276 -12.75 -16.79 14.32
C VAL A 276 -11.73 -17.88 14.00
N MET A 277 -10.80 -17.60 13.09
CA MET A 277 -9.78 -18.56 12.68
C MET A 277 -8.81 -18.91 13.81
N ILE A 278 -8.43 -17.92 14.63
CA ILE A 278 -7.58 -18.11 15.82
C ILE A 278 -8.32 -18.95 16.87
N ALA A 279 -9.59 -18.64 17.15
CA ALA A 279 -10.39 -19.41 18.09
C ALA A 279 -10.57 -20.86 17.60
N ALA A 280 -10.89 -21.05 16.33
CA ALA A 280 -11.08 -22.37 15.72
C ALA A 280 -9.79 -23.20 15.75
N THR A 281 -8.64 -22.64 15.40
CA THR A 281 -7.34 -23.35 15.45
C THR A 281 -6.94 -23.70 16.88
N ARG A 282 -7.22 -22.84 17.87
CA ARG A 282 -7.01 -23.17 19.29
C ARG A 282 -7.94 -24.28 19.78
N MET A 283 -9.19 -24.32 19.34
CA MET A 283 -10.10 -25.42 19.66
C MET A 283 -9.70 -26.72 18.96
N LEU A 284 -9.18 -26.61 17.73
CA LEU A 284 -8.67 -27.73 16.95
C LEU A 284 -7.46 -28.38 17.63
N HIS A 285 -6.58 -27.58 18.24
CA HIS A 285 -5.46 -28.07 19.05
C HIS A 285 -5.92 -29.01 20.17
N ASP A 286 -6.94 -28.61 20.93
CA ASP A 286 -7.46 -29.40 22.05
C ASP A 286 -8.28 -30.62 21.61
N LYS A 287 -8.97 -30.52 20.47
CA LYS A 287 -9.77 -31.62 19.92
C LYS A 287 -8.93 -32.68 19.20
N LEU A 288 -7.72 -32.34 18.76
CA LEU A 288 -6.80 -33.23 18.06
C LEU A 288 -5.43 -33.32 18.76
N PRO A 289 -5.38 -33.78 20.03
CA PRO A 289 -4.15 -33.78 20.83
C PRO A 289 -3.05 -34.69 20.27
N ASP A 290 -3.44 -35.74 19.53
CA ASP A 290 -2.51 -36.75 19.00
C ASP A 290 -2.16 -36.53 17.52
N VAL A 291 -2.84 -35.61 16.83
CA VAL A 291 -2.59 -35.33 15.41
C VAL A 291 -1.43 -34.34 15.28
N LYS A 292 -0.35 -34.77 14.64
CA LYS A 292 0.77 -33.90 14.30
C LYS A 292 0.43 -33.04 13.09
N GLU A 293 0.87 -31.79 13.11
CA GLU A 293 0.82 -30.94 11.92
C GLU A 293 1.82 -31.43 10.87
N PRO A 294 1.46 -31.33 9.57
CA PRO A 294 2.41 -31.61 8.50
C PRO A 294 3.67 -30.75 8.61
N GLU A 295 4.84 -31.34 8.37
CA GLU A 295 6.13 -30.64 8.48
C GLU A 295 6.25 -29.48 7.50
N PHE A 296 5.73 -29.63 6.28
CA PHE A 296 5.70 -28.58 5.27
C PHE A 296 4.88 -27.35 5.72
N VAL A 297 3.75 -27.57 6.40
CA VAL A 297 2.92 -26.51 6.98
C VAL A 297 3.70 -25.77 8.08
N ASN A 298 4.41 -26.51 8.92
CA ASN A 298 5.28 -25.92 9.94
C ASN A 298 6.42 -25.11 9.32
N PHE A 299 7.05 -25.61 8.26
CA PHE A 299 8.12 -24.90 7.54
C PHE A 299 7.65 -23.53 7.06
N ILE A 300 6.54 -23.48 6.29
CA ILE A 300 6.01 -22.20 5.78
C ILE A 300 5.66 -21.26 6.93
N ALA A 301 5.01 -21.76 7.98
CA ALA A 301 4.60 -20.95 9.12
C ALA A 301 5.79 -20.43 9.94
N ASP A 302 6.86 -21.22 10.08
CA ASP A 302 8.08 -20.88 10.80
C ASP A 302 8.88 -19.81 10.04
N THR A 303 8.97 -19.92 8.71
CA THR A 303 9.65 -18.95 7.85
C THR A 303 8.80 -17.75 7.44
N SER A 304 7.50 -17.74 7.74
CA SER A 304 6.54 -16.72 7.27
C SER A 304 6.98 -15.27 7.51
N TYR A 305 7.54 -14.96 8.68
CA TYR A 305 8.07 -13.63 8.98
C TYR A 305 9.25 -13.25 8.05
N GLY A 306 10.20 -14.16 7.86
CA GLY A 306 11.33 -13.92 6.95
C GLY A 306 10.85 -13.74 5.51
N VAL A 307 9.92 -14.58 5.05
CA VAL A 307 9.34 -14.45 3.71
C VAL A 307 8.64 -13.09 3.55
N TYR A 308 7.88 -12.65 4.57
CA TYR A 308 7.29 -11.32 4.59
C TYR A 308 8.35 -10.20 4.50
N LEU A 309 9.51 -10.34 5.12
CA LEU A 309 10.57 -9.32 4.97
C LEU A 309 11.18 -9.29 3.57
N PHE A 310 11.42 -10.46 2.96
CA PHE A 310 12.13 -10.56 1.69
C PHE A 310 11.25 -10.36 0.45
N HIS A 311 9.96 -10.70 0.52
CA HIS A 311 9.12 -10.78 -0.69
C HIS A 311 9.02 -9.45 -1.43
N TRP A 312 8.77 -8.35 -0.72
CA TRP A 312 8.54 -7.05 -1.33
C TRP A 312 9.78 -6.49 -2.05
N PRO A 313 10.94 -6.31 -1.39
CA PRO A 313 12.11 -5.74 -2.06
C PRO A 313 12.59 -6.62 -3.23
N PHE A 314 12.57 -7.94 -3.09
CA PHE A 314 12.90 -8.82 -4.21
C PHE A 314 11.88 -8.72 -5.35
N TYR A 315 10.60 -8.63 -5.05
CA TYR A 315 9.57 -8.48 -6.07
C TYR A 315 9.75 -7.18 -6.85
N ILE A 316 9.96 -6.05 -6.17
CA ILE A 316 10.24 -4.77 -6.83
C ILE A 316 11.53 -4.84 -7.66
N ILE A 317 12.59 -5.44 -7.13
CA ILE A 317 13.85 -5.59 -7.88
C ILE A 317 13.65 -6.43 -9.14
N PHE A 318 13.04 -7.62 -9.02
CA PHE A 318 12.94 -8.53 -10.15
C PHE A 318 11.92 -8.10 -11.19
N THR A 319 10.84 -7.41 -10.82
CA THR A 319 9.89 -6.85 -11.80
C THR A 319 10.51 -5.77 -12.69
N GLN A 320 11.61 -5.14 -12.26
CA GLN A 320 12.42 -4.24 -13.11
C GLN A 320 13.33 -4.98 -14.09
N LEU A 321 13.58 -6.28 -13.87
CA LEU A 321 14.56 -7.06 -14.62
C LEU A 321 13.91 -8.11 -15.55
N MET A 322 12.68 -8.52 -15.25
CA MET A 322 12.01 -9.60 -15.96
C MET A 322 10.49 -9.46 -15.86
N SER A 323 9.77 -10.21 -16.72
CA SER A 323 8.30 -10.30 -16.67
C SER A 323 7.79 -10.78 -15.31
N ASN A 324 6.57 -10.37 -14.93
CA ASN A 324 5.98 -10.67 -13.64
C ASN A 324 6.07 -12.16 -13.23
N GLY A 325 5.76 -13.10 -14.12
CA GLY A 325 5.80 -14.54 -13.80
C GLY A 325 7.16 -15.03 -13.32
N TRP A 326 8.24 -14.63 -14.00
CA TRP A 326 9.61 -14.95 -13.59
C TRP A 326 10.02 -14.22 -12.31
N ALA A 327 9.60 -12.96 -12.16
CA ALA A 327 9.86 -12.18 -10.96
C ALA A 327 9.23 -12.83 -9.72
N VAL A 328 7.97 -13.26 -9.81
CA VAL A 328 7.25 -13.98 -8.75
C VAL A 328 7.95 -15.29 -8.38
N LEU A 329 8.35 -16.08 -9.37
CA LEU A 329 9.05 -17.36 -9.14
C LEU A 329 10.37 -17.14 -8.39
N LEU A 330 11.21 -16.23 -8.88
CA LEU A 330 12.52 -15.97 -8.29
C LEU A 330 12.40 -15.33 -6.90
N THR A 331 11.46 -14.38 -6.74
CA THR A 331 11.13 -13.78 -5.44
C THR A 331 10.73 -14.85 -4.44
N THR A 332 9.84 -15.75 -4.82
CA THR A 332 9.35 -16.82 -3.93
C THR A 332 10.51 -17.72 -3.50
N ILE A 333 11.30 -18.23 -4.46
CA ILE A 333 12.42 -19.14 -4.18
C ILE A 333 13.46 -18.48 -3.25
N LEU A 334 13.87 -17.24 -3.56
CA LEU A 334 14.88 -16.54 -2.77
C LEU A 334 14.35 -16.11 -1.41
N SER A 335 13.10 -15.62 -1.33
CA SER A 335 12.48 -15.25 -0.05
C SER A 335 12.38 -16.44 0.90
N PHE A 336 11.94 -17.61 0.42
CA PHE A 336 11.90 -18.82 1.25
C PHE A 336 13.31 -19.30 1.63
N SER A 337 14.27 -19.22 0.71
CA SER A 337 15.65 -19.67 0.94
C SER A 337 16.35 -18.80 2.00
N PHE A 338 16.29 -17.48 1.86
CA PHE A 338 16.87 -16.56 2.84
C PHE A 338 16.08 -16.52 4.15
N ALA A 339 14.75 -16.68 4.12
CA ALA A 339 13.95 -16.83 5.33
C ALA A 339 14.30 -18.11 6.10
N ALA A 340 14.51 -19.23 5.40
CA ALA A 340 14.94 -20.48 6.02
C ALA A 340 16.35 -20.36 6.61
N LEU A 341 17.29 -19.74 5.89
CA LEU A 341 18.62 -19.43 6.40
C LEU A 341 18.56 -18.56 7.67
N SER A 342 17.69 -17.55 7.66
CA SER A 342 17.48 -16.67 8.81
C SER A 342 16.90 -17.43 10.01
N PHE A 343 15.78 -18.11 9.82
CA PHE A 343 15.04 -18.76 10.91
C PHE A 343 15.76 -19.97 11.50
N TYR A 344 16.34 -20.84 10.66
CA TYR A 344 16.94 -22.09 11.13
C TYR A 344 18.40 -21.95 11.55
N ILE A 345 19.14 -20.96 11.01
CA ILE A 345 20.57 -20.82 11.26
C ILE A 345 20.89 -19.53 12.03
N LEU A 346 20.50 -18.36 11.52
CA LEU A 346 20.90 -17.08 12.11
C LEU A 346 20.24 -16.84 13.47
N GLU A 347 18.91 -16.96 13.56
CA GLU A 347 18.18 -16.68 14.79
C GLU A 347 18.62 -17.56 15.97
N PRO A 348 18.74 -18.90 15.84
CA PRO A 348 19.18 -19.75 16.95
C PRO A 348 20.62 -19.44 17.36
N THR A 349 21.51 -19.23 16.38
CA THR A 349 22.94 -18.96 16.65
C THR A 349 23.12 -17.65 17.41
N LEU A 350 22.43 -16.58 17.02
CA LEU A 350 22.42 -15.29 17.74
C LEU A 350 21.84 -15.40 19.14
N ALA A 351 20.86 -16.29 19.33
CA ALA A 351 20.27 -16.59 20.63
C ALA A 351 21.12 -17.55 21.49
N GLY A 352 22.30 -17.98 21.02
CA GLY A 352 23.17 -18.94 21.71
C GLY A 352 22.61 -20.37 21.77
N ARG A 353 21.74 -20.73 20.81
CA ARG A 353 21.08 -22.04 20.72
C ARG A 353 21.58 -22.81 19.50
N GLN A 354 21.59 -24.13 19.60
CA GLN A 354 21.90 -24.99 18.46
C GLN A 354 20.80 -24.92 17.39
N PRO A 355 21.15 -24.77 16.11
CA PRO A 355 20.22 -24.89 14.99
C PRO A 355 19.47 -26.22 14.98
N LYS A 356 18.15 -26.16 14.76
CA LYS A 356 17.29 -27.35 14.60
C LYS A 356 16.47 -27.22 13.33
N ILE A 357 16.74 -28.07 12.34
CA ILE A 357 15.96 -28.11 11.10
C ILE A 357 14.95 -29.25 11.25
N MET A 358 13.66 -28.93 11.18
CA MET A 358 12.55 -29.89 11.28
C MET A 358 12.64 -30.83 12.50
N GLY A 359 13.20 -30.33 13.61
CA GLY A 359 13.33 -31.07 14.88
C GLY A 359 14.62 -31.87 15.05
N THR A 360 15.43 -32.00 13.99
CA THR A 360 16.74 -32.64 14.06
C THR A 360 17.82 -31.60 14.39
N GLU A 361 18.61 -31.87 15.43
CA GLU A 361 19.81 -31.07 15.73
C GLU A 361 20.85 -31.29 14.64
N MET A 362 21.36 -30.20 14.08
CA MET A 362 22.43 -30.24 13.09
C MET A 362 23.59 -29.39 13.59
N ASP A 363 24.81 -29.95 13.55
CA ASP A 363 26.02 -29.17 13.76
C ASP A 363 26.30 -28.31 12.53
N LEU A 364 25.75 -27.10 12.53
CA LEU A 364 25.96 -26.11 11.47
C LEU A 364 27.12 -25.16 11.80
N SER A 365 27.98 -25.49 12.77
CA SER A 365 29.11 -24.65 13.18
C SER A 365 30.07 -24.31 12.02
N SER A 366 30.16 -25.21 11.04
CA SER A 366 30.96 -25.02 9.81
C SER A 366 30.35 -24.00 8.84
N ILE A 367 29.03 -23.77 8.90
CA ILE A 367 28.30 -22.84 8.01
C ILE A 367 28.05 -21.50 8.70
N THR A 368 27.83 -21.49 10.02
CA THR A 368 27.53 -20.27 10.77
C THR A 368 28.66 -19.24 10.67
N LYS A 369 29.92 -19.63 10.88
CA LYS A 369 31.07 -18.70 10.78
C LYS A 369 31.16 -18.01 9.40
N PRO A 370 31.16 -18.73 8.26
CA PRO A 370 31.11 -18.11 6.93
C PRO A 370 29.93 -17.13 6.76
N VAL A 371 28.72 -17.51 7.21
CA VAL A 371 27.54 -16.64 7.10
C VAL A 371 27.75 -15.33 7.88
N PHE A 372 28.26 -15.38 9.11
CA PHE A 372 28.56 -14.16 9.86
C PHE A 372 29.67 -13.33 9.24
N TYR A 373 30.73 -13.97 8.71
CA TYR A 373 31.78 -13.23 8.01
C TYR A 373 31.27 -12.56 6.74
N SER A 374 30.27 -13.12 6.07
CA SER A 374 29.64 -12.49 4.89
C SER A 374 28.94 -11.16 5.23
N PHE A 375 28.59 -10.90 6.49
CA PHE A 375 27.96 -9.63 6.87
C PHE A 375 28.93 -8.45 6.78
N ILE A 376 30.24 -8.68 6.90
CA ILE A 376 31.25 -7.62 6.80
C ILE A 376 31.23 -6.97 5.41
N PRO A 377 31.44 -7.70 4.29
CA PRO A 377 31.36 -7.10 2.97
C PRO A 377 29.95 -6.59 2.64
N LEU A 378 28.88 -7.26 3.08
CA LEU A 378 27.51 -6.76 2.88
C LEU A 378 27.26 -5.42 3.57
N THR A 379 27.83 -5.21 4.77
CA THR A 379 27.72 -3.94 5.49
C THR A 379 28.48 -2.83 4.76
N LEU A 380 29.64 -3.14 4.19
CA LEU A 380 30.39 -2.19 3.36
C LEU A 380 29.60 -1.81 2.09
N ILE A 381 28.96 -2.79 1.44
CA ILE A 381 28.09 -2.56 0.28
C ILE A 381 26.90 -1.68 0.67
N LEU A 382 26.22 -1.99 1.78
CA LEU A 382 25.13 -1.18 2.32
C LEU A 382 25.57 0.27 2.54
N PHE A 383 26.72 0.49 3.18
CA PHE A 383 27.24 1.84 3.42
C PHE A 383 27.57 2.55 2.10
N SER A 384 28.24 1.87 1.18
CA SER A 384 28.58 2.42 -0.14
C SER A 384 27.33 2.84 -0.93
N ILE A 385 26.31 1.99 -0.99
CA ILE A 385 25.07 2.30 -1.69
C ILE A 385 24.33 3.43 -0.98
N THR A 386 24.26 3.43 0.36
CA THR A 386 23.60 4.49 1.13
C THR A 386 24.23 5.87 0.88
N VAL A 387 25.56 5.94 0.76
CA VAL A 387 26.29 7.20 0.53
C VAL A 387 26.23 7.65 -0.94
N THR A 388 26.15 6.70 -1.88
CA THR A 388 26.20 7.00 -3.33
C THR A 388 24.84 7.07 -4.00
N ALA A 389 23.78 6.62 -3.32
CA ALA A 389 22.41 6.72 -3.79
C ALA A 389 21.97 8.20 -3.83
N PRO A 390 21.18 8.60 -4.84
CA PRO A 390 20.67 9.95 -4.90
C PRO A 390 19.68 10.21 -3.76
N SER A 391 19.58 11.46 -3.29
CA SER A 391 18.60 11.84 -2.27
C SER A 391 17.18 11.88 -2.82
N VAL A 392 17.02 12.25 -4.09
CA VAL A 392 15.76 12.31 -4.84
C VAL A 392 15.99 11.60 -6.17
N GLY A 393 15.02 10.80 -6.63
CA GLY A 393 15.13 10.13 -7.92
C GLY A 393 15.12 11.16 -9.06
N ALA A 394 15.76 10.87 -10.19
CA ALA A 394 15.73 11.74 -11.36
C ALA A 394 14.29 11.96 -11.85
N PHE A 395 13.44 10.94 -11.75
CA PHE A 395 12.02 11.07 -12.05
C PHE A 395 11.33 12.07 -11.11
N GLU A 396 11.50 11.93 -9.80
CA GLU A 396 10.88 12.82 -8.81
C GLU A 396 11.42 14.26 -8.91
N GLU A 397 12.72 14.41 -9.16
CA GLU A 397 13.35 15.70 -9.44
C GLU A 397 12.68 16.37 -10.66
N SER A 398 12.47 15.63 -11.74
CA SER A 398 11.78 16.16 -12.93
C SER A 398 10.33 16.58 -12.63
N LEU A 399 9.62 15.84 -11.77
CA LEU A 399 8.26 16.20 -11.35
C LEU A 399 8.25 17.51 -10.55
N ILE A 400 9.19 17.67 -9.61
CA ILE A 400 9.30 18.89 -8.79
C ILE A 400 9.68 20.09 -9.67
N VAL A 401 10.66 19.94 -10.56
CA VAL A 401 11.08 20.99 -11.49
C VAL A 401 9.91 21.38 -12.40
N ASN A 402 9.17 20.41 -12.93
CA ASN A 402 7.99 20.67 -13.75
C ASN A 402 6.90 21.41 -12.96
N ALA A 403 6.62 21.01 -11.72
CA ALA A 403 5.65 21.71 -10.87
C ALA A 403 6.07 23.16 -10.58
N LEU A 404 7.36 23.42 -10.33
CA LEU A 404 7.89 24.77 -10.14
C LEU A 404 7.77 25.63 -11.41
N ASN A 405 8.10 25.05 -12.58
CA ASN A 405 7.94 25.73 -13.87
C ASN A 405 6.48 26.05 -14.17
N GLN A 406 5.56 25.15 -13.84
CA GLN A 406 4.12 25.39 -13.97
C GLN A 406 3.65 26.53 -13.07
N ALA A 407 4.10 26.55 -11.81
CA ALA A 407 3.78 27.63 -10.87
C ALA A 407 4.32 28.99 -11.35
N ASP A 408 5.54 29.04 -11.89
CA ASP A 408 6.13 30.26 -12.46
C ASP A 408 5.37 30.71 -13.71
N THR A 409 5.05 29.79 -14.63
CA THR A 409 4.24 30.09 -15.83
C THR A 409 2.87 30.65 -15.46
N LYS A 410 2.20 30.05 -14.48
CA LYS A 410 0.90 30.53 -13.98
C LYS A 410 1.01 31.92 -13.35
N MET A 411 2.07 32.19 -12.59
CA MET A 411 2.34 33.51 -12.01
C MET A 411 2.61 34.57 -13.09
N GLN A 412 3.43 34.26 -14.09
CA GLN A 412 3.70 35.15 -15.22
C GLN A 412 2.44 35.44 -16.03
N ALA A 413 1.65 34.41 -16.33
CA ALA A 413 0.37 34.56 -17.02
C ALA A 413 -0.64 35.41 -16.26
N THR A 414 -0.77 35.19 -14.94
CA THR A 414 -1.62 36.00 -14.06
C THR A 414 -1.22 37.47 -14.14
N ARG A 415 0.09 37.76 -14.09
CA ARG A 415 0.61 39.13 -14.25
C ARG A 415 0.29 39.71 -15.63
N SER A 416 0.54 38.95 -16.70
CA SER A 416 0.24 39.39 -18.06
C SER A 416 -1.26 39.63 -18.30
N HIS A 417 -2.15 38.86 -17.69
CA HIS A 417 -3.61 39.06 -17.77
C HIS A 417 -4.06 40.33 -17.06
N VAL A 418 -3.49 40.62 -15.89
CA VAL A 418 -3.72 41.87 -15.18
C VAL A 418 -3.22 43.07 -16.01
N ASP A 419 -2.09 42.90 -16.71
CA ASP A 419 -1.48 43.96 -17.52
C ASP A 419 -2.15 44.14 -18.92
N GLN A 420 -2.80 43.11 -19.48
CA GLN A 420 -3.42 43.11 -20.80
C GLN A 420 -4.95 42.98 -20.72
N THR A 421 -5.62 43.97 -20.14
CA THR A 421 -7.07 44.09 -20.28
C THR A 421 -7.40 44.79 -21.61
N THR A 422 -7.67 44.04 -22.68
CA THR A 422 -8.37 44.57 -23.86
C THR A 422 -9.17 43.53 -24.65
N ALA A 423 -10.51 43.68 -24.56
CA ALA A 423 -11.59 43.46 -25.53
C ALA A 423 -11.53 42.27 -26.52
N THR A 424 -12.07 41.14 -26.09
CA THR A 424 -12.89 40.24 -26.93
C THR A 424 -14.37 40.42 -26.55
N ASP A 425 -15.34 39.97 -27.35
CA ASP A 425 -16.79 40.16 -27.04
C ASP A 425 -17.21 39.61 -25.66
N TYR A 426 -16.44 38.67 -25.10
CA TYR A 426 -16.60 38.12 -23.75
C TYR A 426 -15.44 38.47 -22.78
N ASN A 427 -14.46 39.29 -23.18
CA ASN A 427 -13.22 39.61 -22.44
C ASN A 427 -12.39 38.38 -21.99
N VAL A 428 -12.39 37.31 -22.79
CA VAL A 428 -11.57 36.11 -22.58
C VAL A 428 -10.25 36.23 -23.34
N ALA A 429 -9.14 35.93 -22.66
CA ALA A 429 -7.80 35.94 -23.26
C ALA A 429 -7.54 34.69 -24.12
N ALA A 430 -6.80 34.87 -25.22
CA ALA A 430 -6.43 33.78 -26.10
C ALA A 430 -5.38 32.84 -25.47
N GLY A 431 -5.44 31.56 -25.83
CA GLY A 431 -4.48 30.53 -25.44
C GLY A 431 -5.16 29.33 -24.79
N THR A 432 -4.36 28.47 -24.16
CA THR A 432 -4.81 27.18 -23.64
C THR A 432 -4.45 27.01 -22.16
N THR A 433 -5.46 26.83 -21.30
CA THR A 433 -5.30 26.36 -19.93
C THR A 433 -5.51 24.86 -19.92
N MET A 434 -4.62 24.10 -19.29
CA MET A 434 -4.72 22.65 -19.18
C MET A 434 -4.66 22.21 -17.72
N ILE A 435 -5.73 21.57 -17.24
CA ILE A 435 -5.79 20.95 -15.92
C ILE A 435 -5.63 19.45 -16.11
N GLY A 436 -4.50 18.91 -15.64
CA GLY A 436 -4.09 17.54 -15.94
C GLY A 436 -3.80 16.67 -14.71
N ASP A 437 -3.80 15.35 -14.93
CA ASP A 437 -3.33 14.35 -13.99
C ASP A 437 -1.87 13.94 -14.24
N SER A 438 -1.46 12.78 -13.74
CA SER A 438 -0.09 12.30 -13.88
C SER A 438 0.32 11.99 -15.31
N VAL A 439 -0.62 11.68 -16.22
CA VAL A 439 -0.32 11.40 -17.63
C VAL A 439 0.03 12.70 -18.36
N ALA A 440 -0.75 13.75 -18.12
CA ALA A 440 -0.45 15.10 -18.61
C ALA A 440 0.86 15.64 -18.02
N LEU A 441 1.10 15.39 -16.72
CA LEU A 441 2.35 15.78 -16.06
C LEU A 441 3.57 15.07 -16.66
N ARG A 442 3.44 13.78 -16.98
CA ARG A 442 4.47 13.02 -17.70
C ARG A 442 4.71 13.56 -19.11
N SER A 443 3.70 14.18 -19.72
CA SER A 443 3.76 14.77 -21.06
C SER A 443 4.24 16.23 -21.10
N SER A 444 4.59 16.82 -19.96
CA SER A 444 4.76 18.28 -19.81
C SER A 444 5.72 18.91 -20.83
N GLU A 445 6.89 18.31 -21.04
CA GLU A 445 7.90 18.80 -21.98
C GLU A 445 7.36 18.84 -23.42
N TRP A 446 6.73 17.75 -23.86
CA TRP A 446 6.19 17.65 -25.23
C TRP A 446 4.92 18.49 -25.40
N LEU A 447 4.11 18.64 -24.36
CA LEU A 447 2.96 19.56 -24.38
C LEU A 447 3.41 21.01 -24.58
N GLN A 448 4.44 21.45 -23.87
CA GLN A 448 5.00 22.80 -24.05
C GLN A 448 5.67 22.97 -25.41
N GLN A 449 6.26 21.91 -25.95
CA GLN A 449 6.87 21.92 -27.28
C GLN A 449 5.83 22.06 -28.40
N VAL A 450 4.70 21.34 -28.31
CA VAL A 450 3.68 21.24 -29.37
C VAL A 450 2.57 22.30 -29.23
N ILE A 451 2.30 22.74 -28.00
CA ILE A 451 1.29 23.76 -27.67
C ILE A 451 2.02 24.95 -27.02
N PRO A 452 2.51 25.91 -27.82
CA PRO A 452 3.24 27.07 -27.29
C PRO A 452 2.38 27.85 -26.29
N ASN A 453 2.98 28.25 -25.18
CA ASN A 453 2.34 29.03 -24.11
C ASN A 453 1.14 28.34 -23.43
N VAL A 454 1.06 27.01 -23.46
CA VAL A 454 0.07 26.27 -22.66
C VAL A 454 0.29 26.53 -21.18
N GLN A 455 -0.77 26.95 -20.47
CA GLN A 455 -0.78 27.03 -19.02
C GLN A 455 -1.13 25.66 -18.45
N LEU A 456 -0.11 24.82 -18.27
CA LEU A 456 -0.27 23.49 -17.71
C LEU A 456 -0.29 23.56 -16.18
N ASP A 457 -1.32 22.99 -15.58
CA ASP A 457 -1.42 22.67 -14.15
C ASP A 457 -1.71 21.18 -14.05
N ALA A 458 -0.69 20.36 -13.79
CA ALA A 458 -0.80 18.91 -13.72
C ALA A 458 -0.01 18.35 -12.52
N ILE A 459 -0.66 17.46 -11.74
CA ILE A 459 -0.05 16.83 -10.56
C ILE A 459 -0.32 15.34 -10.53
N VAL A 460 0.52 14.61 -9.79
CA VAL A 460 0.32 13.19 -9.52
C VAL A 460 -0.99 12.96 -8.75
N SER A 461 -1.70 11.88 -9.10
CA SER A 461 -2.94 11.43 -8.44
C SER A 461 -4.14 12.40 -8.53
N ARG A 462 -4.11 13.42 -9.41
CA ARG A 462 -5.28 14.29 -9.63
C ARG A 462 -6.41 13.50 -10.29
N ASN A 463 -7.61 13.71 -9.79
CA ASN A 463 -8.88 13.18 -10.32
C ASN A 463 -9.85 14.33 -10.62
N PHE A 464 -11.06 14.04 -11.10
CA PHE A 464 -12.05 15.08 -11.39
C PHE A 464 -12.42 15.94 -10.18
N ASN A 465 -12.57 15.36 -8.98
CA ASN A 465 -12.92 16.11 -7.77
C ASN A 465 -11.84 17.17 -7.43
N SER A 466 -10.57 16.75 -7.38
CA SER A 466 -9.43 17.63 -7.07
C SER A 466 -9.10 18.59 -8.22
N GLY A 467 -9.32 18.19 -9.47
CA GLY A 467 -9.21 19.10 -10.62
C GLY A 467 -10.30 20.17 -10.61
N PHE A 468 -11.49 19.88 -10.08
CA PHE A 468 -12.60 20.82 -10.07
C PHE A 468 -12.36 21.94 -9.05
N GLU A 469 -11.64 21.65 -7.95
CA GLU A 469 -11.15 22.68 -7.01
C GLU A 469 -10.22 23.68 -7.73
N VAL A 470 -9.27 23.20 -8.55
CA VAL A 470 -8.36 24.05 -9.34
C VAL A 470 -9.15 24.86 -10.38
N TYR A 471 -10.07 24.20 -11.07
CA TYR A 471 -10.91 24.82 -12.09
C TYR A 471 -11.77 25.97 -11.54
N GLN A 472 -12.43 25.77 -10.40
CA GLN A 472 -13.18 26.84 -9.73
C GLN A 472 -12.28 27.98 -9.26
N ASN A 473 -11.08 27.66 -8.79
CA ASN A 473 -10.12 28.69 -8.42
C ASN A 473 -9.67 29.51 -9.64
N ASP A 474 -9.43 28.87 -10.78
CA ASP A 474 -9.03 29.57 -12.01
C ASP A 474 -10.19 30.39 -12.60
N ILE A 475 -11.43 29.93 -12.48
CA ILE A 475 -12.63 30.73 -12.82
C ILE A 475 -12.71 31.98 -11.92
N SER A 476 -12.62 31.80 -10.60
CA SER A 476 -12.82 32.90 -9.64
C SER A 476 -11.73 33.98 -9.71
N ASN A 477 -10.54 33.61 -10.18
CA ASN A 477 -9.41 34.52 -10.39
C ASN A 477 -9.27 34.98 -11.86
N HIS A 478 -10.22 34.65 -12.74
CA HIS A 478 -10.19 34.99 -14.17
C HIS A 478 -8.91 34.53 -14.90
N LEU A 479 -8.43 33.34 -14.58
CA LEU A 479 -7.21 32.74 -15.11
C LEU A 479 -7.45 31.78 -16.28
N LEU A 480 -8.69 31.36 -16.52
CA LEU A 480 -9.01 30.50 -17.66
C LEU A 480 -8.78 31.25 -18.98
N LEU A 481 -8.00 30.63 -19.87
CA LEU A 481 -7.85 31.05 -21.26
C LEU A 481 -9.01 30.53 -22.11
N LYS A 482 -9.12 31.03 -23.35
CA LYS A 482 -10.16 30.64 -24.32
C LYS A 482 -10.33 29.11 -24.41
N ASN A 483 -9.23 28.37 -24.57
CA ASN A 483 -9.27 26.92 -24.65
C ASN A 483 -8.98 26.32 -23.27
N VAL A 484 -9.90 25.52 -22.76
CA VAL A 484 -9.75 24.80 -21.50
C VAL A 484 -9.61 23.31 -21.80
N VAL A 485 -8.50 22.70 -21.43
CA VAL A 485 -8.26 21.26 -21.60
C VAL A 485 -8.34 20.58 -20.23
N LEU A 486 -9.21 19.58 -20.12
CA LEU A 486 -9.29 18.70 -18.97
C LEU A 486 -8.64 17.36 -19.32
N ALA A 487 -7.42 17.17 -18.84
CA ALA A 487 -6.63 15.96 -19.02
C ALA A 487 -6.68 15.09 -17.75
N LEU A 488 -7.88 14.63 -17.40
CA LEU A 488 -8.21 13.97 -16.15
C LEU A 488 -8.95 12.65 -16.42
N GLY A 489 -9.12 11.84 -15.37
CA GLY A 489 -9.97 10.64 -15.41
C GLY A 489 -9.19 9.33 -15.33
N THR A 490 -7.87 9.37 -15.44
CA THR A 490 -7.01 8.19 -15.22
C THR A 490 -7.13 7.72 -13.78
N ASN A 491 -7.15 8.67 -12.83
CA ASN A 491 -7.55 8.42 -11.45
C ASN A 491 -9.08 8.50 -11.34
N THR A 492 -9.74 7.36 -11.49
CA THR A 492 -11.20 7.27 -11.59
C THR A 492 -11.91 7.70 -10.31
N VAL A 493 -13.12 8.25 -10.44
CA VAL A 493 -14.05 8.55 -9.34
C VAL A 493 -15.43 8.03 -9.68
N ASP A 494 -16.16 7.50 -8.69
CA ASP A 494 -17.50 6.93 -8.91
C ASP A 494 -18.51 7.96 -9.45
N ASN A 495 -18.34 9.24 -9.09
CA ASN A 495 -19.21 10.35 -9.46
C ASN A 495 -18.77 11.11 -10.74
N TYR A 496 -18.10 10.42 -11.68
CA TYR A 496 -17.53 11.06 -12.89
C TYR A 496 -18.57 11.83 -13.72
N GLU A 497 -19.80 11.31 -13.88
CA GLU A 497 -20.86 11.98 -14.65
C GLU A 497 -21.25 13.32 -14.03
N GLU A 498 -21.45 13.33 -12.70
CA GLU A 498 -21.77 14.55 -11.95
C GLU A 498 -20.65 15.57 -12.09
N MET A 499 -19.39 15.15 -11.96
CA MET A 499 -18.25 16.04 -12.09
C MET A 499 -18.12 16.62 -13.50
N LEU A 500 -18.18 15.80 -14.55
CA LEU A 500 -18.09 16.26 -15.94
C LEU A 500 -19.23 17.25 -16.27
N ASN A 501 -20.44 16.99 -15.77
CA ASN A 501 -21.54 17.96 -15.88
C ASN A 501 -21.23 19.26 -15.15
N GLN A 502 -20.68 19.22 -13.93
CA GLN A 502 -20.29 20.42 -13.20
C GLN A 502 -19.22 21.24 -13.93
N TYR A 503 -18.24 20.61 -14.59
CA TYR A 503 -17.27 21.32 -15.43
C TYR A 503 -17.95 22.06 -16.59
N ILE A 504 -18.86 21.38 -17.29
CA ILE A 504 -19.58 21.97 -18.42
C ILE A 504 -20.50 23.11 -17.95
N GLU A 505 -21.23 22.92 -16.85
CA GLU A 505 -22.16 23.91 -16.31
C GLU A 505 -21.43 25.17 -15.84
N ASN A 506 -20.30 25.02 -15.15
CA ASN A 506 -19.53 26.13 -14.58
C ASN A 506 -18.55 26.78 -15.56
N LEU A 507 -18.32 26.22 -16.76
CA LEU A 507 -17.51 26.87 -17.78
C LEU A 507 -18.04 28.27 -18.08
N PRO A 508 -17.23 29.33 -17.97
CA PRO A 508 -17.72 30.67 -18.30
C PRO A 508 -18.05 30.79 -19.80
N LYS A 509 -18.80 31.82 -20.17
CA LYS A 509 -19.09 32.12 -21.57
C LYS A 509 -17.82 32.53 -22.30
N GLY A 510 -17.71 32.22 -23.59
CA GLY A 510 -16.55 32.56 -24.41
C GLY A 510 -15.39 31.56 -24.36
N HIS A 511 -15.53 30.45 -23.63
CA HIS A 511 -14.53 29.37 -23.60
C HIS A 511 -14.96 28.15 -24.42
N THR A 512 -13.98 27.38 -24.85
CA THR A 512 -14.15 26.06 -25.48
C THR A 512 -13.52 25.01 -24.58
N LEU A 513 -14.15 23.85 -24.45
CA LEU A 513 -13.72 22.76 -23.57
C LEU A 513 -13.19 21.58 -24.38
N ILE A 514 -12.04 21.06 -24.01
CA ILE A 514 -11.42 19.87 -24.60
C ILE A 514 -11.31 18.82 -23.50
N LEU A 515 -11.96 17.68 -23.67
CA LEU A 515 -11.89 16.53 -22.78
C LEU A 515 -10.86 15.54 -23.32
N VAL A 516 -9.83 15.21 -22.55
CA VAL A 516 -8.85 14.20 -22.94
C VAL A 516 -9.24 12.88 -22.30
N THR A 517 -9.60 11.89 -23.13
CA THR A 517 -10.14 10.63 -22.60
C THR A 517 -9.09 9.86 -21.81
N PRO A 518 -9.43 9.30 -20.63
CA PRO A 518 -8.47 8.57 -19.82
C PRO A 518 -8.14 7.19 -20.40
N TYR A 519 -6.96 6.65 -20.10
CA TYR A 519 -6.54 5.30 -20.52
C TYR A 519 -5.86 4.55 -19.39
N ASP A 520 -6.22 3.28 -19.23
CA ASP A 520 -5.51 2.30 -18.39
C ASP A 520 -5.60 0.94 -19.06
N GLY A 521 -4.49 0.43 -19.58
CA GLY A 521 -4.44 -0.85 -20.31
C GLY A 521 -4.81 -2.06 -19.45
N ARG A 522 -4.89 -1.94 -18.12
CA ARG A 522 -5.34 -3.02 -17.21
C ARG A 522 -6.86 -3.18 -17.24
N THR A 523 -7.59 -2.11 -17.56
CA THR A 523 -9.06 -2.07 -17.61
C THR A 523 -9.60 -1.76 -19.00
N ALA A 524 -8.74 -1.39 -19.94
CA ALA A 524 -9.09 -1.14 -21.33
C ALA A 524 -9.84 -2.35 -21.92
N GLY A 525 -11.03 -2.10 -22.46
CA GLY A 525 -11.92 -3.13 -22.99
C GLY A 525 -12.93 -3.71 -21.99
N ASP A 526 -12.81 -3.43 -20.69
CA ASP A 526 -13.88 -3.71 -19.73
C ASP A 526 -14.93 -2.59 -19.75
N SER A 527 -16.05 -2.83 -20.43
CA SER A 527 -17.16 -1.88 -20.53
C SER A 527 -17.81 -1.52 -19.19
N ASN A 528 -17.58 -2.32 -18.14
CA ASN A 528 -18.10 -2.01 -16.81
C ASN A 528 -17.17 -1.13 -15.98
N SER A 529 -15.90 -1.01 -16.38
CA SER A 529 -14.92 -0.17 -15.70
C SER A 529 -15.35 1.29 -15.73
N ILE A 530 -15.09 2.01 -14.64
CA ILE A 530 -15.39 3.44 -14.54
C ILE A 530 -14.62 4.20 -15.61
N LEU A 531 -13.38 3.82 -15.90
CA LEU A 531 -12.54 4.47 -16.90
C LEU A 531 -13.15 4.42 -18.32
N VAL A 532 -13.62 3.26 -18.76
CA VAL A 532 -14.26 3.12 -20.09
C VAL A 532 -15.60 3.86 -20.12
N LYS A 533 -16.36 3.85 -19.02
CA LYS A 533 -17.60 4.63 -18.91
C LYS A 533 -17.36 6.14 -18.95
N THR A 534 -16.31 6.63 -18.29
CA THR A 534 -15.88 8.03 -18.35
C THR A 534 -15.61 8.44 -19.78
N ARG A 535 -14.76 7.69 -20.51
CA ARG A 535 -14.48 7.96 -21.93
C ARG A 535 -15.77 8.05 -22.75
N GLN A 536 -16.66 7.06 -22.58
CA GLN A 536 -17.91 7.02 -23.33
C GLN A 536 -18.77 8.25 -23.06
N TYR A 537 -18.84 8.69 -21.80
CA TYR A 537 -19.59 9.89 -21.41
C TYR A 537 -18.94 11.17 -21.96
N GLU A 538 -17.61 11.28 -21.99
CA GLU A 538 -16.91 12.42 -22.60
C GLU A 538 -17.20 12.53 -24.10
N LEU A 539 -17.23 11.40 -24.81
CA LEU A 539 -17.61 11.34 -26.23
C LEU A 539 -19.07 11.79 -26.45
N GLU A 540 -19.99 11.38 -25.57
CA GLU A 540 -21.40 11.81 -25.62
C GLU A 540 -21.56 13.31 -25.35
N LEU A 541 -20.80 13.87 -24.42
CA LEU A 541 -20.82 15.29 -24.11
C LEU A 541 -20.34 16.14 -25.30
N ALA A 542 -19.30 15.71 -26.01
CA ALA A 542 -18.83 16.39 -27.22
C ALA A 542 -19.81 16.33 -28.40
N GLN A 543 -20.68 15.32 -28.45
CA GLN A 543 -21.78 15.29 -29.42
C GLN A 543 -22.94 16.21 -29.01
N LYS A 544 -23.13 16.41 -27.70
CA LYS A 544 -24.24 17.18 -27.14
C LYS A 544 -23.98 18.69 -27.15
N TYR A 545 -22.74 19.12 -26.97
CA TYR A 545 -22.35 20.52 -26.87
C TYR A 545 -21.33 20.88 -27.96
N ASP A 546 -21.66 21.88 -28.78
CA ASP A 546 -20.85 22.33 -29.92
C ASP A 546 -19.57 23.11 -29.52
N PHE A 547 -19.45 23.47 -28.24
CA PHE A 547 -18.25 24.05 -27.61
C PHE A 547 -17.41 23.02 -26.83
N VAL A 548 -17.76 21.73 -26.90
CA VAL A 548 -17.02 20.64 -26.25
C VAL A 548 -16.42 19.73 -27.32
N HIS A 549 -15.11 19.50 -27.22
CA HIS A 549 -14.33 18.65 -28.13
C HIS A 549 -13.63 17.55 -27.34
N VAL A 550 -13.22 16.48 -28.03
CA VAL A 550 -12.52 15.35 -27.40
C VAL A 550 -11.16 15.14 -28.05
N ALA A 551 -10.15 15.01 -27.21
CA ALA A 551 -8.86 14.42 -27.55
C ALA A 551 -8.90 12.94 -27.11
N ASP A 552 -9.22 12.02 -28.02
CA ASP A 552 -9.43 10.59 -27.72
C ASP A 552 -8.10 9.85 -27.52
N TRP A 553 -7.38 10.21 -26.45
CA TRP A 553 -6.14 9.56 -26.04
C TRP A 553 -6.33 8.06 -25.81
N TYR A 554 -7.50 7.61 -25.34
CA TYR A 554 -7.76 6.19 -25.14
C TYR A 554 -7.63 5.41 -26.45
N GLN A 555 -8.18 5.94 -27.54
CA GLN A 555 -8.05 5.29 -28.84
C GLN A 555 -6.60 5.29 -29.32
N VAL A 556 -5.92 6.43 -29.24
CA VAL A 556 -4.50 6.56 -29.64
C VAL A 556 -3.62 5.61 -28.83
N ALA A 557 -3.89 5.46 -27.53
CA ALA A 557 -3.20 4.54 -26.65
C ALA A 557 -3.39 3.07 -27.07
N ILE A 558 -4.60 2.66 -27.45
CA ILE A 558 -4.89 1.31 -27.98
C ILE A 558 -4.14 1.07 -29.29
N ASP A 559 -4.14 2.05 -30.18
CA ASP A 559 -3.58 1.92 -31.52
C ASP A 559 -2.04 1.85 -31.50
N ASN A 560 -1.41 2.17 -30.37
CA ASN A 560 0.04 2.21 -30.18
C ASN A 560 0.51 1.27 -29.04
N PRO A 561 0.35 -0.07 -29.16
CA PRO A 561 0.70 -1.01 -28.10
C PRO A 561 2.18 -0.97 -27.69
N GLN A 562 3.06 -0.52 -28.59
CA GLN A 562 4.51 -0.48 -28.38
C GLN A 562 4.94 0.43 -27.22
N ILE A 563 4.21 1.52 -26.95
CA ILE A 563 4.57 2.47 -25.90
C ILE A 563 4.28 1.94 -24.48
N TRP A 564 3.61 0.79 -24.36
CA TRP A 564 3.20 0.19 -23.09
C TRP A 564 4.08 -0.98 -22.66
N ALA A 565 5.03 -1.40 -23.51
CA ALA A 565 5.93 -2.49 -23.16
C ALA A 565 6.75 -2.13 -21.91
N GLY A 566 6.69 -2.97 -20.88
CA GLY A 566 7.46 -2.77 -19.65
C GLY A 566 6.99 -1.62 -18.76
N THR A 567 5.77 -1.11 -18.98
CA THR A 567 5.19 -0.03 -18.15
C THR A 567 4.10 -0.56 -17.21
N ASP A 568 3.46 0.36 -16.46
CA ASP A 568 2.30 0.10 -15.61
C ASP A 568 0.96 0.16 -16.37
N TYR A 569 1.01 0.25 -17.71
CA TYR A 569 -0.14 0.39 -18.63
C TYR A 569 -0.96 1.68 -18.48
N VAL A 570 -0.47 2.64 -17.70
CA VAL A 570 -1.07 3.98 -17.57
C VAL A 570 -0.08 5.05 -18.04
N HIS A 571 1.18 4.87 -17.67
CA HIS A 571 2.28 5.77 -17.99
C HIS A 571 3.15 5.14 -19.07
N TYR A 572 3.08 5.71 -20.27
CA TYR A 572 3.80 5.20 -21.44
C TYR A 572 5.33 5.35 -21.29
N GLY A 573 6.04 4.48 -22.01
CA GLY A 573 7.48 4.45 -22.14
C GLY A 573 8.23 3.89 -20.93
N SER A 574 8.93 2.76 -21.14
CA SER A 574 9.84 2.16 -20.14
C SER A 574 11.29 2.64 -20.24
N ASP A 575 11.64 3.24 -21.39
CA ASP A 575 12.95 3.76 -21.75
C ASP A 575 12.81 5.14 -22.43
N THR A 576 13.94 5.80 -22.68
CA THR A 576 13.95 7.18 -23.20
C THR A 576 13.28 7.33 -24.57
N GLU A 577 13.38 6.32 -25.44
CA GLU A 577 12.83 6.37 -26.79
C GLU A 577 11.31 6.19 -26.76
N SER A 578 10.85 5.17 -26.04
CA SER A 578 9.41 4.90 -25.87
C SER A 578 8.70 5.98 -25.04
N MET A 579 9.39 6.63 -24.09
CA MET A 579 8.86 7.80 -23.36
C MET A 579 8.64 8.99 -24.30
N LYS A 580 9.61 9.27 -25.18
CA LYS A 580 9.51 10.34 -26.18
C LYS A 580 8.38 10.09 -27.17
N GLU A 581 8.27 8.86 -27.67
CA GLU A 581 7.20 8.48 -28.59
C GLU A 581 5.82 8.66 -27.97
N GLY A 582 5.59 8.09 -26.78
CA GLY A 582 4.30 8.22 -26.09
C GLY A 582 3.96 9.65 -25.71
N GLY A 583 4.94 10.44 -25.28
CA GLY A 583 4.75 11.84 -24.93
C GLY A 583 4.38 12.72 -26.13
N LEU A 584 5.01 12.49 -27.29
CA LEU A 584 4.64 13.17 -28.53
C LEU A 584 3.26 12.75 -29.02
N LEU A 585 2.89 11.47 -28.93
CA LEU A 585 1.55 11.00 -29.29
C LEU A 585 0.48 11.68 -28.42
N TYR A 586 0.68 11.71 -27.10
CA TYR A 586 -0.23 12.37 -26.17
C TYR A 586 -0.40 13.86 -26.50
N ALA A 587 0.72 14.59 -26.64
CA ALA A 587 0.71 16.01 -26.93
C ALA A 587 0.06 16.33 -28.29
N ASN A 588 0.36 15.54 -29.33
CA ASN A 588 -0.23 15.72 -30.66
C ASN A 588 -1.73 15.41 -30.67
N THR A 589 -2.20 14.44 -29.89
CA THR A 589 -3.64 14.12 -29.77
C THR A 589 -4.40 15.34 -29.25
N ILE A 590 -3.87 16.01 -28.23
CA ILE A 590 -4.48 17.22 -27.67
C ILE A 590 -4.38 18.39 -28.65
N LYS A 591 -3.23 18.56 -29.31
CA LYS A 591 -3.05 19.61 -30.33
C LYS A 591 -4.05 19.49 -31.47
N GLN A 592 -4.30 18.27 -31.96
CA GLN A 592 -5.29 18.02 -33.01
C GLN A 592 -6.71 18.41 -32.57
N ALA A 593 -7.09 18.08 -31.33
CA ALA A 593 -8.39 18.49 -30.79
C ALA A 593 -8.50 20.02 -30.63
N LEU A 594 -7.43 20.69 -30.20
CA LEU A 594 -7.37 22.15 -30.15
C LEU A 594 -7.51 22.79 -31.53
N ASP A 595 -6.86 22.23 -32.55
CA ASP A 595 -6.96 22.74 -33.93
C ASP A 595 -8.36 22.56 -34.52
N GLN A 596 -9.05 21.49 -34.15
CA GLN A 596 -10.47 21.30 -34.49
C GLN A 596 -11.37 22.30 -33.75
N ALA A 597 -11.05 22.60 -32.49
CA ALA A 597 -11.78 23.53 -31.65
C ALA A 597 -11.64 24.99 -32.09
N GLU A 598 -10.53 25.38 -32.75
CA GLU A 598 -10.38 26.75 -33.30
C GLU A 598 -11.46 27.11 -34.33
N ALA A 599 -11.98 26.12 -35.06
CA ALA A 599 -13.09 26.28 -36.00
C ALA A 599 -14.48 26.07 -35.35
N GLY A 600 -14.52 25.70 -34.07
CA GLY A 600 -15.73 25.40 -33.31
C GLY A 600 -16.36 26.62 -32.63
N ASN A 601 -17.50 26.38 -31.97
CA ASN A 601 -18.19 27.41 -31.20
C ASN A 601 -17.58 27.55 -29.80
N VAL A 602 -17.75 28.71 -29.19
CA VAL A 602 -17.48 28.94 -27.76
C VAL A 602 -18.78 28.82 -26.98
N LYS A 603 -18.69 28.55 -25.66
CA LYS A 603 -19.87 28.48 -24.80
C LYS A 603 -20.65 29.83 -24.85
N PRO A 604 -21.94 29.82 -25.18
CA PRO A 604 -22.71 31.04 -25.46
C PRO A 604 -23.08 31.86 -24.22
#